data_AF-A0AAN6H3B5-F1
#
_entry.id   AF-A0AAN6H3B5-F1
#
_cell.length_a   1.000
_cell.length_b   1.000
_cell.length_c   1.000
_cell.angle_alpha   90.00
_cell.angle_beta   90.00
_cell.angle_gamma   90.00
#
_symmetry.space_group_name_H-M   'P 1'
#
loop_
_entity.id
_entity.type
_entity.pdbx_description
1 polymer ?
#
loop_
_entity_poly.entity_id
_entity_poly.type
_entity_poly.pdbx_seq_one_letter_code
_entity_poly.pdbx_strand_id
1 'polypeptide(L)'
;MAPSTTSHCEHLTHPSPLTTGLAAVLLVGILVSYLPQHLKILSRRSSEGLSPWWVLLGALSSIAALGNILTLPASRHDIGCCQELGKGECAAALLGVGQIGCQWTCFMFIVMLFLIFFPSTTTTADLSSSVSSLTSSPPPKRRDAVIVASITVLALLFVGITSVALVASDPHHTQAWANFLGTVAGLLAAIQYVPQIWYTYRLGDVKSLSVITMLIQVPGAFLFAFSLWQRVGWDGWSTWAVYVVTGILQGNLLGLAIFYYIRHRRMGKSSAEEVDDDFASVDDEDGTAAGAENADERTTLLNRKRSGNGTGTSRKSLPIANGAHASDGSQRQLSMLYAATPPEHDSDRS
;
A
#
# COMPACT_ATOMS: atom_id res chain seq x y z
N MET A 1 -38.27 30.36 16.31
CA MET A 1 -37.38 30.38 17.49
C MET A 1 -36.17 29.55 17.11
N ALA A 2 -35.08 30.19 16.66
CA ALA A 2 -33.87 29.47 16.28
C ALA A 2 -33.24 28.90 17.57
N PRO A 3 -32.89 27.60 17.64
CA PRO A 3 -32.20 27.06 18.79
C PRO A 3 -30.84 27.76 18.96
N SER A 4 -30.46 27.95 20.21
CA SER A 4 -29.34 28.74 20.72
C SER A 4 -27.97 28.29 20.16
N THR A 5 -27.45 29.03 19.18
CA THR A 5 -26.04 28.99 18.74
C THR A 5 -25.07 29.06 19.93
N THR A 6 -25.43 29.82 20.97
CA THR A 6 -24.68 29.97 22.22
C THR A 6 -24.50 28.63 22.97
N SER A 7 -25.52 27.77 23.00
CA SER A 7 -25.47 26.51 23.76
C SER A 7 -24.61 25.42 23.09
N HIS A 8 -24.53 25.39 21.75
CA HIS A 8 -23.66 24.45 21.04
C HIS A 8 -22.20 24.84 21.20
N CYS A 9 -21.88 26.14 21.06
CA CYS A 9 -20.53 26.64 21.27
C CYS A 9 -20.08 26.51 22.74
N GLU A 10 -21.00 26.62 23.71
CA GLU A 10 -20.69 26.46 25.14
C GLU A 10 -20.12 25.07 25.46
N HIS A 11 -20.67 24.00 24.87
CA HIS A 11 -20.14 22.64 25.05
C HIS A 11 -18.70 22.47 24.52
N LEU A 12 -18.31 23.26 23.52
CA LEU A 12 -16.95 23.24 22.94
C LEU A 12 -15.91 23.98 23.81
N THR A 13 -16.35 24.76 24.79
CA THR A 13 -15.50 25.54 25.71
C THR A 13 -14.78 24.64 26.72
N HIS A 14 -15.33 23.44 26.98
CA HIS A 14 -14.76 22.49 27.94
C HIS A 14 -14.44 21.15 27.26
N PRO A 15 -13.38 21.09 26.42
CA PRO A 15 -13.00 19.87 25.75
C PRO A 15 -12.57 18.81 26.77
N SER A 16 -13.05 17.58 26.59
CA SER A 16 -12.67 16.49 27.49
C SER A 16 -11.21 16.07 27.23
N PRO A 17 -10.37 16.02 28.29
CA PRO A 17 -8.93 15.80 28.12
C PRO A 17 -8.60 14.44 27.48
N LEU A 18 -9.43 13.43 27.73
CA LEU A 18 -9.26 12.09 27.16
C LEU A 18 -9.51 12.07 25.65
N THR A 19 -10.56 12.71 25.16
CA THR A 19 -10.88 12.71 23.71
C THR A 19 -9.89 13.56 22.94
N THR A 20 -9.53 14.73 23.48
CA THR A 20 -8.50 15.60 22.91
C THR A 20 -7.13 14.91 22.91
N GLY A 21 -6.77 14.24 24.01
CA GLY A 21 -5.53 13.47 24.11
C GLY A 21 -5.47 12.33 23.10
N LEU A 22 -6.55 11.53 22.99
CA LEU A 22 -6.66 10.46 22.00
C LEU A 22 -6.49 11.00 20.57
N ALA A 23 -7.23 12.06 20.22
CA ALA A 23 -7.16 12.64 18.89
C ALA A 23 -5.77 13.25 18.58
N ALA A 24 -5.10 13.85 19.56
CA ALA A 24 -3.74 14.38 19.40
C ALA A 24 -2.72 13.26 19.15
N VAL A 25 -2.79 12.17 19.91
CA VAL A 25 -1.93 10.99 19.72
C VAL A 25 -2.15 10.37 18.34
N LEU A 26 -3.41 10.25 17.91
CA LEU A 26 -3.75 9.74 16.58
C LEU A 26 -3.22 10.65 15.46
N LEU A 27 -3.27 11.98 15.62
CA LEU A 27 -2.70 12.93 14.65
C LEU A 27 -1.18 12.72 14.49
N VAL A 28 -0.45 12.56 15.60
CA VAL A 28 0.98 12.21 15.56
C VAL A 28 1.19 10.84 14.91
N GLY A 29 0.34 9.87 15.23
CA GLY A 29 0.36 8.54 14.63
C GLY A 29 0.20 8.55 13.11
N ILE A 30 -0.64 9.44 12.56
CA ILE A 30 -0.78 9.65 11.10
C ILE A 30 0.57 10.08 10.51
N LEU A 31 1.20 11.12 11.04
CA LEU A 31 2.48 11.62 10.52
C LEU A 31 3.58 10.54 10.55
N VAL A 32 3.70 9.85 11.69
CA VAL A 32 4.68 8.77 11.87
C VAL A 32 4.41 7.62 10.89
N SER A 33 3.15 7.30 10.61
CA SER A 33 2.77 6.21 9.69
C SER A 33 3.11 6.50 8.23
N TYR A 34 3.00 7.76 7.78
CA TYR A 34 3.28 8.15 6.41
C TYR A 34 4.78 8.38 6.14
N LEU A 35 5.54 8.74 7.18
CA LEU A 35 6.95 9.10 7.06
C LEU A 35 7.83 8.02 6.39
N PRO A 36 7.76 6.73 6.75
CA PRO A 36 8.57 5.69 6.09
C PRO A 36 8.33 5.62 4.59
N GLN A 37 7.07 5.80 4.15
CA GLN A 37 6.71 5.76 2.74
C GLN A 37 7.25 6.99 2.00
N HIS A 38 7.13 8.18 2.59
CA HIS A 38 7.72 9.40 2.02
C HIS A 38 9.24 9.28 1.87
N LEU A 39 9.93 8.82 2.91
CA LEU A 39 11.37 8.62 2.90
C LEU A 39 11.80 7.56 1.87
N LYS A 40 11.05 6.46 1.73
CA LYS A 40 11.35 5.41 0.74
C LYS A 40 11.30 5.94 -0.69
N ILE A 41 10.27 6.72 -1.03
CA ILE A 41 10.13 7.31 -2.38
C ILE A 41 11.22 8.36 -2.61
N LEU A 42 11.46 9.25 -1.64
CA LEU A 42 12.48 10.30 -1.73
C LEU A 42 13.90 9.73 -1.86
N SER A 43 14.22 8.69 -1.08
CA SER A 43 15.54 8.04 -1.10
C SER A 43 15.77 7.29 -2.41
N ARG A 44 14.75 6.59 -2.92
CA ARG A 44 14.87 5.84 -4.19
C ARG A 44 14.79 6.73 -5.42
N ARG A 45 14.22 7.93 -5.30
CA ARG A 45 13.89 8.83 -6.43
C ARG A 45 13.18 8.11 -7.58
N SER A 46 12.37 7.12 -7.23
CA SER A 46 11.65 6.28 -8.18
C SER A 46 10.34 5.82 -7.55
N SER A 47 9.29 5.84 -8.35
CA SER A 47 7.97 5.33 -7.99
C SER A 47 7.76 3.86 -8.41
N GLU A 48 8.83 3.15 -8.78
CA GLU A 48 8.77 1.72 -9.13
C GLU A 48 8.18 0.88 -7.98
N GLY A 49 7.20 0.05 -8.32
CA GLY A 49 6.45 -0.78 -7.37
C GLY A 49 5.18 -0.14 -6.81
N LEU A 50 4.89 1.13 -7.10
CA LEU A 50 3.59 1.74 -6.82
C LEU A 50 2.66 1.59 -8.02
N SER A 51 1.48 0.99 -7.80
CA SER A 51 0.45 0.89 -8.84
C SER A 51 -0.22 2.26 -9.08
N PRO A 52 -0.25 2.77 -10.33
CA PRO A 52 -0.91 4.04 -10.66
C PRO A 52 -2.39 4.06 -10.26
N TRP A 53 -3.09 2.95 -10.50
CA TRP A 53 -4.51 2.81 -10.18
C TRP A 53 -4.76 2.77 -8.68
N TRP A 54 -3.87 2.14 -7.91
CA TRP A 54 -3.96 2.16 -6.45
C TRP A 54 -3.78 3.58 -5.90
N VAL A 55 -2.81 4.32 -6.43
CA VAL A 55 -2.57 5.72 -6.06
C VAL A 55 -3.79 6.59 -6.41
N LEU A 56 -4.37 6.41 -7.60
CA LEU A 56 -5.56 7.15 -8.03
C LEU A 56 -6.78 6.87 -7.14
N LEU A 57 -7.10 5.59 -6.88
CA LEU A 57 -8.24 5.23 -6.02
C LEU A 57 -8.07 5.80 -4.61
N GLY A 58 -6.86 5.75 -4.06
CA GLY A 58 -6.55 6.38 -2.77
C GLY A 58 -6.70 7.90 -2.82
N ALA A 59 -6.28 8.55 -3.91
CA ALA A 59 -6.39 10.00 -4.08
C ALA A 59 -7.85 10.43 -4.12
N LEU A 60 -8.67 9.78 -4.94
CA LEU A 60 -10.11 10.03 -5.05
C LEU A 60 -10.84 9.78 -3.72
N SER A 61 -10.53 8.66 -3.04
CA SER A 61 -11.10 8.36 -1.73
C SER A 61 -10.74 9.42 -0.69
N SER A 62 -9.48 9.87 -0.66
CA SER A 62 -9.01 10.91 0.27
C SER A 62 -9.62 12.29 0.00
N ILE A 63 -9.82 12.66 -1.28
CA ILE A 63 -10.51 13.92 -1.66
C ILE A 63 -11.96 13.86 -1.19
N ALA A 64 -12.64 12.73 -1.42
CA ALA A 64 -14.01 12.54 -0.98
C ALA A 64 -14.12 12.57 0.56
N ALA A 65 -13.19 11.94 1.29
CA ALA A 65 -13.13 11.99 2.75
C ALA A 65 -12.91 13.42 3.29
N LEU A 66 -12.01 14.19 2.66
CA LEU A 66 -11.81 15.60 3.01
C LEU A 66 -13.06 16.44 2.75
N GLY A 67 -13.68 16.27 1.58
CA GLY A 67 -14.92 16.97 1.24
C GLY A 67 -16.07 16.60 2.18
N ASN A 68 -16.19 15.33 2.56
CA ASN A 68 -17.18 14.85 3.53
C ASN A 68 -17.07 15.60 4.86
N ILE A 69 -15.88 15.63 5.49
CA ILE A 69 -15.74 16.26 6.82
C ILE A 69 -15.93 17.78 6.77
N LEU A 70 -15.49 18.44 5.70
CA LEU A 70 -15.58 19.91 5.55
C LEU A 70 -17.00 20.38 5.23
N THR A 71 -17.80 19.55 4.56
CA THR A 71 -19.19 19.89 4.19
C THR A 71 -20.20 19.48 5.24
N LEU A 72 -19.82 18.56 6.14
CA LEU A 72 -20.67 18.14 7.25
C LEU A 72 -21.15 19.35 8.08
N PRO A 73 -22.47 19.53 8.26
CA PRO A 73 -23.03 20.63 9.05
C PRO A 73 -22.44 20.76 10.45
N ALA A 74 -22.23 19.65 11.16
CA ALA A 74 -21.61 19.65 12.49
C ALA A 74 -20.22 20.32 12.48
N SER A 75 -19.34 19.89 11.57
CA SER A 75 -18.01 20.51 11.42
C SER A 75 -18.08 21.98 11.06
N ARG A 76 -19.03 22.38 10.19
CA ARG A 76 -19.18 23.79 9.81
C ARG A 76 -19.66 24.64 10.98
N HIS A 77 -20.53 24.10 11.83
CA HIS A 77 -20.97 24.78 13.04
C HIS A 77 -19.82 24.93 14.04
N ASP A 78 -19.01 23.88 14.23
CA ASP A 78 -17.79 23.94 15.07
C ASP A 78 -16.81 25.02 14.57
N ILE A 79 -16.57 25.10 13.26
CA ILE A 79 -15.72 26.14 12.64
C ILE A 79 -16.30 27.54 12.87
N GLY A 80 -17.63 27.68 12.86
CA GLY A 80 -18.31 28.94 13.18
C GLY A 80 -18.08 29.38 14.63
N CYS A 81 -18.18 28.45 15.58
CA CYS A 81 -17.95 28.72 17.01
C CYS A 81 -16.52 29.17 17.33
N CYS A 82 -15.54 28.84 16.49
CA CYS A 82 -14.14 29.25 16.68
C CYS A 82 -13.90 30.77 16.64
N GLN A 83 -14.88 31.58 16.23
CA GLN A 83 -14.78 33.04 16.33
C GLN A 83 -14.95 33.54 17.78
N GLU A 84 -15.63 32.76 18.62
CA GLU A 84 -15.97 33.12 20.00
C GLU A 84 -15.14 32.35 21.04
N LEU A 85 -14.57 31.20 20.66
CA LEU A 85 -13.78 30.32 21.54
C LEU A 85 -12.31 30.73 21.68
N GLY A 86 -11.68 30.31 22.78
CA GLY A 86 -10.23 30.39 22.93
C GLY A 86 -9.50 29.55 21.88
N LYS A 87 -8.28 29.96 21.50
CA LYS A 87 -7.47 29.26 20.47
C LYS A 87 -7.27 27.77 20.77
N GLY A 88 -7.06 27.41 22.04
CA GLY A 88 -6.86 26.03 22.47
C GLY A 88 -8.13 25.18 22.39
N GLU A 89 -9.27 25.76 22.76
CA GLU A 89 -10.59 25.12 22.71
C GLU A 89 -11.02 24.87 21.27
N CYS A 90 -10.88 25.88 20.40
CA CYS A 90 -11.12 25.72 18.98
C CYS A 90 -10.20 24.66 18.35
N ALA A 91 -8.91 24.64 18.73
CA ALA A 91 -7.98 23.61 18.24
C ALA A 91 -8.40 22.19 18.67
N ALA A 92 -8.88 22.03 19.90
CA ALA A 92 -9.40 20.76 20.39
C ALA A 92 -10.70 20.35 19.66
N ALA A 93 -11.61 21.30 19.43
CA ALA A 93 -12.87 21.09 18.71
C ALA A 93 -12.65 20.65 17.24
N LEU A 94 -11.69 21.27 16.57
CA LEU A 94 -11.37 21.01 15.16
C LEU A 94 -10.34 19.90 14.96
N LEU A 95 -9.87 19.24 16.02
CA LEU A 95 -8.80 18.26 15.92
C LEU A 95 -9.15 17.10 14.99
N GLY A 96 -10.41 16.64 14.99
CA GLY A 96 -10.90 15.62 14.06
C GLY A 96 -10.88 16.07 12.59
N VAL A 97 -11.20 17.34 12.31
CA VAL A 97 -11.05 17.93 10.97
C VAL A 97 -9.57 17.98 10.59
N GLY A 98 -8.72 18.39 11.52
CA GLY A 98 -7.27 18.44 11.36
C GLY A 98 -6.64 17.08 11.08
N GLN A 99 -7.12 16.00 11.71
CA GLN A 99 -6.66 14.64 11.46
C GLN A 99 -6.93 14.19 10.01
N ILE A 100 -8.17 14.34 9.54
CA ILE A 100 -8.53 13.99 8.15
C ILE A 100 -7.77 14.88 7.16
N GLY A 101 -7.66 16.18 7.45
CA GLY A 101 -6.87 17.12 6.64
C GLY A 101 -5.40 16.74 6.56
N CYS A 102 -4.78 16.39 7.69
CA CYS A 102 -3.39 15.93 7.75
C CYS A 102 -3.19 14.64 6.94
N GLN A 103 -4.06 13.64 7.12
CA GLN A 103 -4.03 12.40 6.35
C GLN A 103 -4.15 12.66 4.85
N TRP A 104 -5.07 13.53 4.43
CA TRP A 104 -5.21 13.95 3.04
C TRP A 104 -3.94 14.64 2.52
N THR A 105 -3.36 15.57 3.27
CA THR A 105 -2.11 16.25 2.87
C THR A 105 -0.96 15.25 2.72
N CYS A 106 -0.78 14.35 3.68
CA CYS A 106 0.24 13.30 3.61
C CYS A 106 0.05 12.38 2.40
N PHE A 107 -1.19 12.04 2.06
CA PHE A 107 -1.48 11.22 0.88
C PHE A 107 -1.27 11.99 -0.43
N MET A 108 -1.68 13.26 -0.50
CA MET A 108 -1.42 14.11 -1.68
C MET A 108 0.07 14.36 -1.88
N PHE A 109 0.86 14.40 -0.80
CA PHE A 109 2.31 14.41 -0.91
C PHE A 109 2.85 13.12 -1.54
N ILE A 110 2.27 11.94 -1.24
CA ILE A 110 2.59 10.70 -1.95
C ILE A 110 2.23 10.81 -3.44
N VAL A 111 1.05 11.33 -3.79
CA VAL A 111 0.63 11.52 -5.19
C VAL A 111 1.61 12.46 -5.91
N MET A 112 2.01 13.56 -5.28
CA MET A 112 2.99 14.50 -5.83
C MET A 112 4.34 13.81 -6.08
N LEU A 113 4.89 13.11 -5.07
CA LEU A 113 6.13 12.36 -5.22
C LEU A 113 6.01 11.28 -6.29
N PHE A 114 4.86 10.60 -6.36
CA PHE A 114 4.57 9.58 -7.36
C PHE A 114 4.67 10.15 -8.78
N LEU A 115 4.08 11.31 -9.03
CA LEU A 115 4.10 12.00 -10.32
C LEU A 115 5.48 12.56 -10.68
N ILE A 116 6.22 13.10 -9.70
CA ILE A 116 7.58 13.64 -9.91
C ILE A 116 8.57 12.53 -10.26
N PHE A 117 8.55 11.44 -9.50
CA PHE A 117 9.46 10.30 -9.66
C PHE A 117 8.85 9.17 -10.51
N PHE A 118 7.80 9.47 -11.28
CA PHE A 118 7.22 8.50 -12.19
C PHE A 118 8.25 8.18 -13.28
N PRO A 119 8.60 6.90 -13.50
CA PRO A 119 9.57 6.53 -14.52
C PRO A 119 9.03 6.94 -15.89
N SER A 120 9.53 8.07 -16.39
CA SER A 120 9.29 8.52 -17.75
C SER A 120 10.28 7.78 -18.65
N THR A 121 9.75 7.16 -19.71
CA THR A 121 10.45 6.32 -20.69
C THR A 121 11.73 6.93 -21.30
N THR A 122 11.96 8.23 -21.09
CA THR A 122 13.14 8.97 -21.57
C THR A 122 14.44 8.60 -20.86
N THR A 123 14.45 8.21 -19.58
CA THR A 123 15.71 7.91 -18.87
C THR A 123 16.15 6.46 -19.01
N THR A 124 15.22 5.54 -19.25
CA THR A 124 15.51 4.11 -19.43
C THR A 124 15.77 3.72 -20.89
N ALA A 125 15.36 4.50 -21.89
CA ALA A 125 15.62 4.20 -23.30
C ALA A 125 17.13 4.23 -23.65
N ASP A 126 17.90 5.13 -23.02
CA ASP A 126 19.33 5.29 -23.31
C ASP A 126 20.18 4.13 -22.76
N LEU A 127 19.70 3.41 -21.73
CA LEU A 127 20.39 2.25 -21.14
C LEU A 127 19.74 0.90 -21.54
N SER A 128 18.44 0.90 -21.84
CA SER A 128 17.67 -0.31 -22.17
C SER A 128 17.74 -0.68 -23.65
N SER A 129 18.14 0.23 -24.54
CA SER A 129 18.35 -0.09 -25.97
C SER A 129 19.40 -1.19 -26.20
N SER A 130 20.31 -1.43 -25.24
CA SER A 130 21.28 -2.54 -25.29
C SER A 130 20.82 -3.84 -24.61
N VAL A 131 19.73 -3.84 -23.82
CA VAL A 131 19.32 -4.99 -22.98
C VAL A 131 17.88 -5.46 -23.25
N SER A 132 17.08 -4.69 -24.01
CA SER A 132 15.66 -4.97 -24.29
C SER A 132 15.40 -6.19 -25.18
N SER A 133 16.42 -6.94 -25.58
CA SER A 133 16.24 -8.18 -26.34
C SER A 133 15.86 -9.40 -25.47
N LEU A 134 15.88 -9.29 -24.13
CA LEU A 134 15.76 -10.48 -23.26
C LEU A 134 14.68 -10.46 -22.17
N THR A 135 13.96 -9.35 -21.93
CA THR A 135 12.92 -9.31 -20.88
C THR A 135 11.68 -8.55 -21.32
N SER A 136 10.63 -9.32 -21.62
CA SER A 136 9.27 -8.88 -21.93
C SER A 136 8.52 -8.43 -20.67
N SER A 137 8.76 -7.19 -20.24
CA SER A 137 7.76 -6.44 -19.46
C SER A 137 7.47 -5.12 -20.17
N PRO A 138 6.20 -4.83 -20.54
CA PRO A 138 5.87 -3.59 -21.20
C PRO A 138 6.23 -2.41 -20.28
N PRO A 139 6.93 -1.37 -20.78
CA PRO A 139 7.35 -0.26 -19.95
C PRO A 139 6.13 0.51 -19.42
N PRO A 140 6.17 1.03 -18.17
CA PRO A 140 5.11 1.86 -17.62
C PRO A 140 4.91 3.07 -18.54
N LYS A 141 3.68 3.24 -19.03
CA LYS A 141 3.38 4.28 -20.02
C LYS A 141 3.24 5.60 -19.27
N ARG A 142 3.97 6.64 -19.70
CA ARG A 142 3.81 8.04 -19.24
C ARG A 142 2.34 8.50 -19.24
N ARG A 143 1.50 7.88 -20.09
CA ARG A 143 0.04 8.04 -20.12
C ARG A 143 -0.62 7.78 -18.77
N ASP A 144 -0.18 6.79 -18.01
CA ASP A 144 -0.82 6.42 -16.74
C ASP A 144 -0.62 7.52 -15.70
N ALA A 145 0.58 8.08 -15.57
CA ALA A 145 0.83 9.22 -14.69
C ALA A 145 0.01 10.46 -15.08
N VAL A 146 -0.14 10.72 -16.38
CA VAL A 146 -0.98 11.83 -16.88
C VAL A 146 -2.45 11.61 -16.54
N ILE A 147 -2.95 10.37 -16.66
CA ILE A 147 -4.32 10.00 -16.26
C ILE A 147 -4.52 10.17 -14.75
N VAL A 148 -3.57 9.70 -13.93
CA VAL A 148 -3.63 9.87 -12.48
C VAL A 148 -3.67 11.34 -12.11
N ALA A 149 -2.78 12.15 -12.68
CA ALA A 149 -2.72 13.59 -12.42
C ALA A 149 -4.02 14.31 -12.84
N SER A 150 -4.49 14.07 -14.08
CA SER A 150 -5.66 14.75 -14.61
C SER A 150 -6.93 14.40 -13.84
N ILE A 151 -7.18 13.11 -13.56
CA ILE A 151 -8.35 12.68 -12.81
C ILE A 151 -8.29 13.19 -11.37
N THR A 152 -7.11 13.16 -10.73
CA THR A 152 -6.97 13.67 -9.35
C THR A 152 -7.28 15.17 -9.28
N VAL A 153 -6.77 15.96 -10.21
CA VAL A 153 -7.05 17.41 -10.28
C VAL A 153 -8.53 17.67 -10.58
N LEU A 154 -9.11 16.96 -11.56
CA LEU A 154 -10.52 17.10 -11.89
C LEU A 154 -11.43 16.75 -10.70
N ALA A 155 -11.12 15.68 -9.97
CA ALA A 155 -11.87 15.30 -8.78
C ALA A 155 -11.73 16.34 -7.66
N LEU A 156 -10.53 16.88 -7.44
CA LEU A 156 -10.29 17.94 -6.45
C LEU A 156 -11.11 19.19 -6.79
N LEU A 157 -11.10 19.62 -8.05
CA LEU A 157 -11.86 20.77 -8.52
C LEU A 157 -13.37 20.52 -8.44
N PHE A 158 -13.85 19.37 -8.90
CA PHE A 158 -15.26 19.01 -8.84
C PHE A 158 -15.77 18.99 -7.40
N VAL A 159 -15.10 18.22 -6.52
CA VAL A 159 -15.50 18.13 -5.11
C VAL A 159 -15.39 19.48 -4.43
N GLY A 160 -14.30 20.23 -4.66
CA GLY A 160 -14.09 21.55 -4.07
C GLY A 160 -15.13 22.58 -4.49
N ILE A 161 -15.36 22.74 -5.80
CA ILE A 161 -16.31 23.71 -6.34
C ILE A 161 -17.74 23.37 -5.92
N THR A 162 -18.16 22.11 -6.04
CA THR A 162 -19.51 21.69 -5.61
C THR A 162 -19.69 21.88 -4.11
N SER A 163 -18.68 21.56 -3.30
CA SER A 163 -18.73 21.77 -1.85
C SER A 163 -18.88 23.24 -1.49
N VAL A 164 -18.07 24.13 -2.10
CA VAL A 164 -18.16 25.57 -1.87
C VAL A 164 -19.49 26.14 -2.35
N ALA A 165 -19.97 25.74 -3.53
CA ALA A 165 -21.24 26.19 -4.08
C ALA A 165 -22.43 25.79 -3.20
N LEU A 166 -22.46 24.55 -2.69
CA LEU A 166 -23.50 24.11 -1.76
C LEU A 166 -23.42 24.84 -0.42
N VAL A 167 -22.22 25.04 0.11
CA VAL A 167 -22.03 25.76 1.38
C VAL A 167 -22.49 27.22 1.26
N ALA A 168 -22.24 27.88 0.13
CA ALA A 168 -22.57 29.28 -0.10
C ALA A 168 -24.05 29.50 -0.48
N SER A 169 -24.61 28.65 -1.35
CA SER A 169 -25.93 28.87 -1.94
C SER A 169 -27.05 28.09 -1.27
N ASP A 170 -26.78 26.86 -0.80
CA ASP A 170 -27.81 25.98 -0.26
C ASP A 170 -27.28 25.10 0.89
N PRO A 171 -27.17 25.67 2.10
CA PRO A 171 -26.65 24.94 3.26
C PRO A 171 -27.46 23.71 3.65
N HIS A 172 -28.74 23.62 3.24
CA HIS A 172 -29.63 22.51 3.59
C HIS A 172 -29.21 21.20 2.94
N HIS A 173 -28.62 21.25 1.74
CA HIS A 173 -28.20 20.05 0.99
C HIS A 173 -26.81 19.53 1.36
N THR A 174 -26.09 20.24 2.23
CA THR A 174 -24.70 19.89 2.59
C THR A 174 -24.58 18.57 3.35
N GLN A 175 -25.59 18.18 4.15
CA GLN A 175 -25.61 16.86 4.81
C GLN A 175 -25.70 15.72 3.78
N ALA A 176 -26.57 15.86 2.78
CA ALA A 176 -26.73 14.87 1.73
C ALA A 176 -25.45 14.73 0.89
N TRP A 177 -24.82 15.87 0.57
CA TRP A 177 -23.54 15.90 -0.12
C TRP A 177 -22.41 15.26 0.69
N ALA A 178 -22.31 15.57 2.00
CA ALA A 178 -21.36 14.93 2.89
C ALA A 178 -21.56 13.40 2.90
N ASN A 179 -22.80 12.94 3.08
CA ASN A 179 -23.13 11.51 3.09
C ASN A 179 -22.77 10.81 1.77
N PHE A 180 -23.02 11.47 0.63
CA PHE A 180 -22.62 10.98 -0.68
C PHE A 180 -21.09 10.83 -0.77
N LEU A 181 -20.34 11.87 -0.40
CA LEU A 181 -18.88 11.83 -0.44
C LEU A 181 -18.28 10.76 0.49
N GLY A 182 -18.81 10.60 1.71
CA GLY A 182 -18.34 9.56 2.63
C GLY A 182 -18.61 8.14 2.10
N THR A 183 -19.78 7.95 1.47
CA THR A 183 -20.12 6.67 0.81
C THR A 183 -19.20 6.39 -0.37
N VAL A 184 -18.95 7.38 -1.24
CA VAL A 184 -18.01 7.27 -2.36
C VAL A 184 -16.60 6.94 -1.86
N ALA A 185 -16.13 7.60 -0.79
CA ALA A 185 -14.84 7.32 -0.19
C ALA A 185 -14.72 5.85 0.27
N GLY A 186 -15.74 5.32 0.93
CA GLY A 186 -15.82 3.93 1.37
C GLY A 186 -15.87 2.92 0.22
N LEU A 187 -16.63 3.21 -0.84
CA LEU A 187 -16.69 2.37 -2.03
C LEU A 187 -15.35 2.32 -2.77
N LEU A 188 -14.70 3.47 -2.96
CA LEU A 188 -13.38 3.55 -3.57
C LEU A 188 -12.34 2.77 -2.76
N ALA A 189 -12.40 2.86 -1.44
CA ALA A 189 -11.56 2.05 -0.57
C ALA A 189 -11.85 0.55 -0.72
N ALA A 190 -13.12 0.14 -0.78
CA ALA A 190 -13.47 -1.27 -1.03
C ALA A 190 -12.90 -1.77 -2.37
N ILE A 191 -13.03 -0.98 -3.43
CA ILE A 191 -12.44 -1.28 -4.75
C ILE A 191 -10.91 -1.38 -4.67
N GLN A 192 -10.27 -0.62 -3.78
CA GLN A 192 -8.83 -0.68 -3.58
C GLN A 192 -8.38 -1.95 -2.84
N TYR A 193 -9.07 -2.32 -1.75
CA TYR A 193 -8.64 -3.42 -0.88
C TYR A 193 -9.18 -4.79 -1.28
N VAL A 194 -10.41 -4.91 -1.80
CA VAL A 194 -11.03 -6.21 -2.12
C VAL A 194 -10.25 -6.99 -3.18
N PRO A 195 -9.83 -6.40 -4.31
CA PRO A 195 -9.01 -7.11 -5.30
C PRO A 195 -7.66 -7.55 -4.71
N GLN A 196 -7.08 -6.75 -3.82
CA GLN A 196 -5.83 -7.09 -3.13
C GLN A 196 -6.02 -8.27 -2.17
N ILE A 197 -7.13 -8.31 -1.43
CA ILE A 197 -7.50 -9.44 -0.55
C ILE A 197 -7.64 -10.71 -1.38
N TRP A 198 -8.42 -10.63 -2.45
CA TRP A 198 -8.67 -11.76 -3.33
C TRP A 198 -7.39 -12.28 -3.98
N TYR A 199 -6.54 -11.38 -4.48
CA TYR A 199 -5.27 -11.73 -5.09
C TYR A 199 -4.32 -12.40 -4.08
N THR A 200 -4.21 -11.84 -2.87
CA THR A 200 -3.37 -12.40 -1.79
C THR A 200 -3.85 -13.80 -1.41
N TYR A 201 -5.17 -14.00 -1.29
CA TYR A 201 -5.77 -15.30 -1.03
C TYR A 201 -5.50 -16.32 -2.16
N ARG A 202 -5.60 -15.89 -3.42
CA ARG A 202 -5.36 -16.75 -4.59
C ARG A 202 -3.90 -17.12 -4.79
N LEU A 203 -2.98 -16.19 -4.54
CA LEU A 203 -1.55 -16.41 -4.73
C LEU A 203 -0.96 -17.33 -3.64
N GLY A 204 -1.57 -17.35 -2.45
CA GLY A 204 -1.09 -18.18 -1.35
C GLY A 204 0.20 -17.67 -0.69
N ASP A 205 0.61 -16.44 -1.03
CA ASP A 205 1.86 -15.84 -0.59
C ASP A 205 1.71 -14.33 -0.37
N VAL A 206 2.42 -13.80 0.62
CA VAL A 206 2.38 -12.40 1.05
C VAL A 206 3.62 -11.73 0.49
N LYS A 207 3.58 -11.39 -0.80
CA LYS A 207 4.69 -10.69 -1.44
C LYS A 207 4.96 -9.35 -0.76
N SER A 208 6.11 -9.22 -0.08
CA SER A 208 6.73 -8.01 0.52
C SER A 208 5.84 -7.02 1.30
N LEU A 209 4.58 -7.37 1.57
CA LEU A 209 3.63 -6.52 2.24
C LEU A 209 4.12 -6.29 3.66
N SER A 210 4.30 -5.02 4.03
CA SER A 210 4.81 -4.64 5.34
C SER A 210 3.74 -4.95 6.41
N VAL A 211 3.81 -6.18 6.93
CA VAL A 211 2.96 -6.68 8.03
C VAL A 211 3.04 -5.75 9.24
N ILE A 212 4.23 -5.19 9.51
CA ILE A 212 4.49 -4.27 10.62
C ILE A 212 3.65 -3.00 10.51
N THR A 213 3.57 -2.39 9.33
CA THR A 213 2.77 -1.17 9.15
C THR A 213 1.28 -1.46 9.27
N MET A 214 0.82 -2.63 8.81
CA MET A 214 -0.59 -3.02 8.97
C MET A 214 -0.97 -3.32 10.44
N LEU A 215 -0.05 -3.89 11.23
CA LEU A 215 -0.28 -4.14 12.66
C LEU A 215 -0.53 -2.85 13.46
N ILE A 216 0.10 -1.74 13.07
CA ILE A 216 -0.11 -0.43 13.69
C ILE A 216 -1.36 0.25 13.10
N GLN A 217 -1.56 0.18 11.78
CA GLN A 217 -2.63 0.88 11.09
C GLN A 217 -4.02 0.34 11.41
N VAL A 218 -4.20 -0.99 11.50
CA VAL A 218 -5.53 -1.60 11.70
C VAL A 218 -6.17 -1.15 13.03
N PRO A 219 -5.50 -1.27 14.19
CA PRO A 219 -6.03 -0.74 15.45
C PRO A 219 -6.20 0.80 15.39
N GLY A 220 -5.25 1.50 14.76
CA GLY A 220 -5.31 2.94 14.57
C GLY A 220 -6.55 3.40 13.81
N ALA A 221 -6.97 2.66 12.77
CA ALA A 221 -8.17 2.97 11.97
C ALA A 221 -9.45 2.89 12.82
N PHE A 222 -9.57 1.87 13.69
CA PHE A 222 -10.72 1.74 14.58
C PHE A 222 -10.72 2.82 15.68
N LEU A 223 -9.57 3.12 16.28
CA LEU A 223 -9.44 4.22 17.24
C LEU A 223 -9.77 5.57 16.59
N PHE A 224 -9.36 5.77 15.34
CA PHE A 224 -9.66 6.97 14.58
C PHE A 224 -11.15 7.09 14.29
N ALA A 225 -11.79 6.01 13.82
CA ALA A 225 -13.24 5.96 13.64
C ALA A 225 -14.00 6.26 14.94
N PHE A 226 -13.57 5.66 16.06
CA PHE A 226 -14.17 5.91 17.36
C PHE A 226 -14.02 7.38 17.80
N SER A 227 -12.83 7.97 17.61
CA SER A 227 -12.59 9.38 17.93
C SER A 227 -13.47 10.33 17.11
N LEU A 228 -13.73 9.99 15.84
CA LEU A 228 -14.65 10.74 14.99
C LEU A 228 -16.09 10.56 15.43
N TRP A 229 -16.53 9.34 15.76
CA TRP A 229 -17.86 9.09 16.30
C TRP A 229 -18.11 9.87 17.60
N GLN A 230 -17.14 9.93 18.50
CA GLN A 230 -17.25 10.75 19.73
C GLN A 230 -17.42 12.25 19.42
N ARG A 231 -16.84 12.73 18.32
CA ARG A 231 -16.90 14.13 17.90
C ARG A 231 -18.21 14.48 17.19
N VAL A 232 -18.58 13.72 16.15
CA VAL A 232 -19.70 14.08 15.25
C VAL A 232 -20.96 13.24 15.47
N GLY A 233 -20.93 12.27 16.37
CA GLY A 233 -22.07 11.43 16.71
C GLY A 233 -22.62 10.61 15.54
N TRP A 234 -23.92 10.33 15.59
CA TRP A 234 -24.63 9.58 14.56
C TRP A 234 -24.92 10.41 13.30
N ASP A 235 -25.08 11.73 13.44
CA ASP A 235 -25.33 12.62 12.30
C ASP A 235 -24.13 12.66 11.33
N GLY A 236 -22.92 12.40 11.84
CA GLY A 236 -21.70 12.26 11.05
C GLY A 236 -21.33 10.82 10.69
N TRP A 237 -22.29 9.89 10.60
CA TRP A 237 -22.01 8.47 10.30
C TRP A 237 -21.10 8.26 9.09
N SER A 238 -21.31 9.03 8.02
CA SER A 238 -20.56 8.90 6.77
C SER A 238 -19.08 9.29 6.92
N THR A 239 -18.74 10.05 7.95
CA THR A 239 -17.37 10.47 8.28
C THR A 239 -16.59 9.39 9.02
N TRP A 240 -17.20 8.69 9.99
CA TRP A 240 -16.47 7.66 10.75
C TRP A 240 -16.63 6.25 10.17
N ALA A 241 -17.75 5.95 9.51
CA ALA A 241 -18.03 4.61 8.97
C ALA A 241 -17.05 4.20 7.87
N VAL A 242 -16.58 5.14 7.05
CA VAL A 242 -15.54 4.89 6.04
C VAL A 242 -14.25 4.34 6.68
N TYR A 243 -13.89 4.80 7.87
CA TYR A 243 -12.72 4.33 8.61
C TYR A 243 -12.95 2.96 9.26
N VAL A 244 -14.18 2.63 9.65
CA VAL A 244 -14.56 1.28 10.08
C VAL A 244 -14.45 0.29 8.92
N VAL A 245 -15.04 0.63 7.76
CA VAL A 245 -15.00 -0.22 6.56
C VAL A 245 -13.56 -0.47 6.11
N THR A 246 -12.76 0.58 6.02
CA THR A 246 -11.32 0.45 5.68
C THR A 246 -10.56 -0.36 6.72
N GLY A 247 -10.81 -0.15 8.02
CA GLY A 247 -10.19 -0.94 9.09
C GLY A 247 -10.52 -2.43 9.01
N ILE A 248 -11.77 -2.79 8.68
CA ILE A 248 -12.17 -4.20 8.46
C ILE A 248 -11.44 -4.78 7.25
N LEU A 249 -11.41 -4.06 6.12
CA LEU A 249 -10.73 -4.52 4.90
C LEU A 249 -9.22 -4.72 5.14
N GLN A 250 -8.56 -3.76 5.78
CA GLN A 250 -7.16 -3.87 6.18
C GLN A 250 -6.93 -4.99 7.20
N GLY A 251 -7.85 -5.20 8.13
CA GLY A 251 -7.81 -6.30 9.10
C GLY A 251 -7.88 -7.67 8.44
N ASN A 252 -8.71 -7.84 7.42
CA ASN A 252 -8.76 -9.08 6.63
C ASN A 252 -7.43 -9.34 5.90
N LEU A 253 -6.83 -8.31 5.29
CA LEU A 253 -5.49 -8.42 4.69
C LEU A 253 -4.43 -8.81 5.71
N LEU A 254 -4.44 -8.17 6.89
CA LEU A 254 -3.52 -8.48 7.96
C LEU A 254 -3.70 -9.93 8.46
N GLY A 255 -4.93 -10.41 8.59
CA GLY A 255 -5.24 -11.79 8.95
C GLY A 255 -4.65 -12.79 7.95
N LEU A 256 -4.85 -12.56 6.64
CA LEU A 256 -4.21 -13.34 5.58
C LEU A 256 -2.68 -13.26 5.66
N ALA A 257 -2.14 -12.07 5.91
CA ALA A 257 -0.71 -11.87 5.99
C ALA A 257 -0.06 -12.68 7.14
N ILE A 258 -0.67 -12.63 8.33
CA ILE A 258 -0.24 -13.41 9.50
C ILE A 258 -0.37 -14.92 9.23
N PHE A 259 -1.49 -15.34 8.62
CA PHE A 259 -1.72 -16.76 8.30
C PHE A 259 -0.61 -17.34 7.41
N TYR A 260 -0.29 -16.68 6.30
CA TYR A 260 0.77 -17.15 5.39
C TYR A 260 2.17 -17.00 5.97
N TYR A 261 2.42 -15.97 6.76
CA TYR A 261 3.69 -15.82 7.48
C TYR A 261 3.96 -17.01 8.42
N ILE A 262 2.94 -17.40 9.20
CA ILE A 262 3.02 -18.57 10.07
C ILE A 262 3.18 -19.85 9.25
N ARG A 263 2.41 -20.00 8.17
CA ARG A 263 2.48 -21.17 7.28
C ARG A 263 3.87 -21.36 6.67
N HIS A 264 4.49 -20.30 6.16
CA HIS A 264 5.84 -20.34 5.60
C HIS A 264 6.90 -20.69 6.64
N ARG A 265 6.80 -20.13 7.85
CA ARG A 265 7.70 -20.48 8.97
C ARG A 265 7.58 -21.95 9.39
N ARG A 266 6.38 -22.52 9.36
CA ARG A 266 6.17 -23.94 9.66
C ARG A 266 6.80 -24.85 8.62
N MET A 267 6.63 -24.56 7.33
CA MET A 267 7.27 -25.33 6.26
C MET A 267 8.79 -25.22 6.30
N GLY A 268 9.34 -24.01 6.53
CA GLY A 268 10.79 -23.83 6.64
C GLY A 268 11.41 -24.53 7.86
N LYS A 269 10.66 -24.72 8.95
CA LYS A 269 11.10 -25.56 10.08
C LYS A 269 11.04 -27.05 9.75
N SER A 270 9.95 -27.52 9.13
CA SER A 270 9.83 -28.92 8.70
C SER A 270 10.96 -29.32 7.76
N SER A 271 11.32 -28.47 6.79
CA SER A 271 12.44 -28.74 5.87
C SER A 271 13.82 -28.60 6.51
N ALA A 272 13.94 -27.92 7.66
CA ALA A 272 15.21 -27.86 8.40
C ALA A 272 15.35 -29.07 9.34
N GLU A 273 14.27 -29.49 9.98
CA GLU A 273 14.21 -30.71 10.81
C GLU A 273 14.41 -31.97 9.95
N GLU A 274 13.84 -32.04 8.74
CA GLU A 274 14.07 -33.16 7.80
C GLU A 274 15.53 -33.25 7.30
N VAL A 275 16.26 -32.13 7.24
CA VAL A 275 17.69 -32.10 6.84
C VAL A 275 18.61 -32.49 7.99
N ASP A 276 18.25 -32.15 9.23
CA ASP A 276 19.00 -32.59 10.43
C ASP A 276 18.79 -34.10 10.69
N ASP A 277 17.61 -34.66 10.41
CA ASP A 277 17.37 -36.11 10.54
C ASP A 277 18.10 -36.96 9.48
N ASP A 278 18.33 -36.43 8.27
CA ASP A 278 19.11 -37.11 7.21
C ASP A 278 20.62 -37.11 7.50
N PHE A 279 21.10 -36.16 8.33
CA PHE A 279 22.50 -36.12 8.79
C PHE A 279 22.73 -36.90 10.08
N ALA A 280 21.68 -37.19 10.86
CA ALA A 280 21.76 -37.93 12.12
C ALA A 280 21.62 -39.46 11.97
N SER A 281 21.48 -39.99 10.74
CA SER A 281 21.32 -41.44 10.49
C SER A 281 22.58 -42.14 9.95
N VAL A 282 23.78 -41.61 10.18
CA VAL A 282 25.04 -42.29 9.81
C VAL A 282 25.97 -42.41 11.01
N ASP A 283 25.78 -43.50 11.78
CA ASP A 283 26.77 -44.17 12.65
C ASP A 283 26.33 -45.65 12.63
N ASP A 284 27.12 -46.70 12.39
CA ASP A 284 28.56 -46.99 12.49
C ASP A 284 28.86 -48.24 11.61
N GLU A 285 30.08 -48.36 11.06
CA GLU A 285 30.95 -49.56 11.24
C GLU A 285 32.39 -49.34 10.68
N ASP A 286 33.31 -49.21 11.63
CA ASP A 286 34.70 -49.72 11.75
C ASP A 286 35.86 -49.22 10.85
N GLY A 287 37.01 -48.93 11.51
CA GLY A 287 38.35 -49.03 10.88
C GLY A 287 39.36 -47.86 10.95
N THR A 288 39.99 -47.64 12.11
CA THR A 288 41.41 -47.24 12.31
C THR A 288 41.99 -45.88 11.85
N ALA A 289 42.36 -45.07 12.86
CA ALA A 289 43.60 -44.30 13.09
C ALA A 289 44.24 -43.39 11.99
N ALA A 290 44.27 -42.07 12.26
CA ALA A 290 45.48 -41.30 12.62
C ALA A 290 45.34 -39.78 12.35
N GLY A 291 45.86 -38.95 13.27
CA GLY A 291 46.36 -37.60 12.95
C GLY A 291 45.52 -36.43 13.45
N ALA A 292 45.89 -35.91 14.63
CA ALA A 292 45.44 -34.62 15.13
C ALA A 292 46.10 -33.46 14.37
N GLU A 293 45.33 -32.45 13.98
CA GLU A 293 45.80 -31.06 13.94
C GLU A 293 44.61 -30.08 13.96
N ASN A 294 44.67 -29.12 14.88
CA ASN A 294 43.73 -28.00 15.02
C ASN A 294 43.79 -27.08 13.78
N ALA A 295 42.64 -26.62 13.28
CA ALA A 295 42.58 -25.41 12.45
C ALA A 295 41.22 -24.70 12.55
N ASP A 296 41.29 -23.47 13.09
CA ASP A 296 40.23 -22.51 13.37
C ASP A 296 39.52 -21.91 12.13
N GLU A 297 38.37 -21.29 12.42
CA GLU A 297 37.58 -20.41 11.54
C GLU A 297 38.40 -19.24 10.94
N ARG A 298 38.38 -19.14 9.60
CA ARG A 298 38.50 -17.95 8.72
C ARG A 298 39.51 -18.19 7.59
N THR A 299 39.03 -18.53 6.40
CA THR A 299 39.55 -17.87 5.18
C THR A 299 38.62 -18.02 3.98
N THR A 300 38.16 -16.86 3.55
CA THR A 300 37.61 -16.47 2.27
C THR A 300 38.63 -16.54 1.12
N LEU A 301 38.15 -16.94 -0.07
CA LEU A 301 38.46 -16.44 -1.43
C LEU A 301 39.66 -16.98 -2.27
N LEU A 302 39.27 -17.37 -3.50
CA LEU A 302 39.93 -17.23 -4.82
C LEU A 302 41.02 -18.22 -5.30
N ASN A 303 40.60 -19.01 -6.30
CA ASN A 303 41.11 -19.11 -7.67
C ASN A 303 42.58 -19.51 -7.97
N ARG A 304 42.70 -20.58 -8.79
CA ARG A 304 43.66 -20.81 -9.90
C ARG A 304 45.13 -21.11 -9.58
N LYS A 305 45.52 -22.39 -9.75
CA LYS A 305 46.66 -22.76 -10.63
C LYS A 305 46.69 -24.25 -11.02
N ARG A 306 46.44 -24.49 -12.31
CA ARG A 306 47.19 -25.37 -13.25
C ARG A 306 48.15 -26.37 -12.60
N SER A 307 47.83 -27.66 -12.73
CA SER A 307 48.85 -28.72 -12.82
C SER A 307 48.56 -29.56 -14.06
N GLY A 308 49.51 -29.55 -14.99
CA GLY A 308 49.50 -30.42 -16.14
C GLY A 308 50.13 -31.75 -15.79
N ASN A 309 49.54 -32.83 -16.29
CA ASN A 309 50.33 -33.97 -16.73
C ASN A 309 49.62 -34.60 -17.93
N GLY A 310 50.34 -34.71 -19.03
CA GLY A 310 49.85 -35.27 -20.27
C GLY A 310 50.16 -36.75 -20.36
N THR A 311 49.21 -37.51 -20.91
CA THR A 311 49.47 -38.65 -21.79
C THR A 311 48.32 -38.73 -22.77
N GLY A 312 48.63 -38.63 -24.07
CA GLY A 312 47.64 -38.54 -25.14
C GLY A 312 47.08 -39.89 -25.57
N THR A 313 45.83 -39.89 -26.00
CA THR A 313 45.31 -40.77 -27.05
C THR A 313 44.20 -40.05 -27.81
N SER A 314 44.35 -39.98 -29.13
CA SER A 314 43.43 -39.36 -30.07
C SER A 314 42.22 -40.27 -30.33
N ARG A 315 41.00 -39.76 -30.14
CA ARG A 315 39.78 -40.27 -30.79
C ARG A 315 38.80 -39.12 -31.05
N LYS A 316 38.47 -38.93 -32.32
CA LYS A 316 37.36 -38.10 -32.81
C LYS A 316 36.05 -38.87 -32.63
N SER A 317 35.02 -38.28 -32.00
CA SER A 317 33.61 -38.41 -32.44
C SER A 317 32.60 -37.71 -31.50
N LEU A 318 31.77 -36.87 -32.12
CA LEU A 318 30.39 -36.42 -31.79
C LEU A 318 30.13 -35.35 -30.71
N PRO A 319 29.24 -34.37 -30.98
CA PRO A 319 28.82 -33.34 -30.05
C PRO A 319 27.76 -33.88 -29.07
N ILE A 320 27.92 -33.55 -27.79
CA ILE A 320 26.96 -33.86 -26.73
C ILE A 320 25.80 -32.88 -26.82
N ALA A 321 24.60 -33.43 -27.02
CA ALA A 321 23.34 -32.77 -26.83
C ALA A 321 23.12 -32.52 -25.32
N ASN A 322 22.98 -31.25 -24.93
CA ASN A 322 22.39 -30.89 -23.64
C ASN A 322 20.93 -30.48 -23.87
N GLY A 323 20.05 -31.46 -23.70
CA GLY A 323 18.64 -31.22 -23.42
C GLY A 323 18.46 -30.98 -21.92
N ALA A 324 18.02 -29.77 -21.57
CA ALA A 324 17.30 -29.49 -20.33
C ALA A 324 16.36 -28.30 -20.62
N HIS A 325 15.30 -28.58 -21.39
CA HIS A 325 14.14 -27.70 -21.51
C HIS A 325 13.40 -27.67 -20.17
N ALA A 326 13.75 -26.72 -19.31
CA ALA A 326 12.92 -26.33 -18.19
C ALA A 326 11.88 -25.31 -18.69
N SER A 327 10.72 -25.83 -19.10
CA SER A 327 9.39 -25.19 -19.01
C SER A 327 9.26 -23.72 -19.47
N ASP A 328 9.24 -23.53 -20.79
CA ASP A 328 8.71 -22.33 -21.48
C ASP A 328 7.17 -22.17 -21.29
N GLY A 329 6.51 -23.16 -20.68
CA GLY A 329 5.07 -23.15 -20.39
C GLY A 329 4.66 -22.18 -19.28
N SER A 330 5.52 -21.98 -18.26
CA SER A 330 5.20 -21.11 -17.13
C SER A 330 5.24 -19.62 -17.49
N GLN A 331 6.12 -19.20 -18.42
CA GLN A 331 6.17 -17.82 -18.88
C GLN A 331 5.05 -17.51 -19.88
N ARG A 332 4.67 -18.45 -20.76
CA ARG A 332 3.54 -18.29 -21.67
C ARG A 332 2.19 -18.13 -20.96
N GLN A 333 1.98 -18.81 -19.83
CA GLN A 333 0.77 -18.60 -19.01
C GLN A 333 0.76 -17.20 -18.36
N LEU A 334 1.90 -16.69 -17.92
CA LEU A 334 2.02 -15.35 -17.34
C LEU A 334 1.73 -14.22 -18.34
N SER A 335 2.07 -14.41 -19.62
CA SER A 335 1.79 -13.42 -20.67
C SER A 335 0.35 -13.45 -21.20
N MET A 336 -0.32 -14.60 -21.17
CA MET A 336 -1.71 -14.72 -21.67
C MET A 336 -2.75 -14.14 -20.69
N LEU A 337 -2.44 -14.09 -19.38
CA LEU A 337 -3.36 -13.65 -18.33
C LEU A 337 -3.51 -12.12 -18.19
N TYR A 338 -2.78 -11.32 -18.98
CA TYR A 338 -2.87 -9.85 -19.00
C TYR A 338 -3.42 -9.26 -20.33
N ALA A 339 -3.88 -10.09 -21.26
CA ALA A 339 -4.54 -9.62 -22.47
C ALA A 339 -6.03 -9.37 -22.21
N ALA A 340 -6.41 -8.12 -21.95
CA ALA A 340 -7.80 -7.69 -21.82
C ALA A 340 -8.45 -7.33 -23.18
N THR A 341 -8.28 -8.19 -24.19
CA THR A 341 -9.02 -8.13 -25.47
C THR A 341 -9.10 -9.53 -26.07
N PRO A 342 -10.29 -10.02 -26.49
CA PRO A 342 -10.37 -11.26 -27.26
C PRO A 342 -9.66 -11.08 -28.62
N PRO A 343 -9.02 -12.13 -29.18
CA PRO A 343 -8.45 -12.05 -30.51
C PRO A 343 -9.57 -11.80 -31.54
N GLU A 344 -9.39 -10.81 -32.42
CA GLU A 344 -10.21 -10.68 -33.61
C GLU A 344 -10.04 -11.93 -34.47
N HIS A 345 -11.17 -12.52 -34.86
CA HIS A 345 -11.20 -13.63 -35.79
C HIS A 345 -10.95 -13.05 -37.18
N ASP A 346 -9.74 -13.23 -37.70
CA ASP A 346 -9.40 -12.89 -39.08
C ASP A 346 -10.20 -13.85 -39.99
N SER A 347 -11.24 -13.33 -40.61
CA SER A 347 -12.05 -14.03 -41.61
C SER A 347 -11.46 -13.75 -42.98
N ASP A 348 -10.34 -14.38 -43.29
CA ASP A 348 -9.83 -14.49 -44.67
C ASP A 348 -9.00 -15.77 -44.81
N ARG A 349 -9.71 -16.88 -44.97
CA ARG A 349 -9.23 -18.08 -45.69
C ARG A 349 -10.40 -19.03 -45.97
N SER A 350 -11.07 -18.80 -47.10
CA SER A 350 -11.43 -19.78 -48.15
C SER A 350 -12.47 -19.16 -49.06
#